data_AF-A0A2U1QSL9-F1
#
_entry.id   AF-A0A2U1QSL9-F1
#
_cell.length_a   1.000
_cell.length_b   1.000
_cell.length_c   1.000
_cell.angle_alpha   90.00
_cell.angle_beta   90.00
_cell.angle_gamma   90.00
#
_symmetry.space_group_name_H-M   'P 1'
#
loop_
_entity.id
_entity.type
_entity.pdbx_description
1 polymer ?
#
loop_
_entity_poly.entity_id
_entity_poly.type
_entity_poly.pdbx_seq_one_letter_code
_entity_poly.pdbx_strand_id
1 'polypeptide(L)'
;MLKISLSKTTFQINDVAIQFPIDVNNLKNLLGDYRHLKKKYNHTYTWDDHGIIAFSKEGLKIESFMLDLEFGNYDYCSKNPFSGEFIFDGHELFDFYKFNKNKLVKLFKGDGSGAFILNGISVWFNKEDDKITAIDISAFEEKIKEPRLPIEWRLFSLRY
;
A
#
# COMPACT_ATOMS: atom_id res chain seq x y z
N MET A 1 -17.78 1.65 -12.09
CA MET A 1 -16.34 1.96 -12.15
C MET A 1 -15.83 2.02 -10.72
N LEU A 2 -14.70 1.40 -10.42
CA LEU A 2 -14.16 1.36 -9.07
C LEU A 2 -13.50 2.71 -8.73
N LYS A 3 -13.77 3.25 -7.54
CA LYS A 3 -13.18 4.50 -7.06
C LYS A 3 -12.50 4.26 -5.72
N ILE A 4 -11.24 4.66 -5.63
CA ILE A 4 -10.45 4.66 -4.40
C ILE A 4 -10.17 6.12 -4.04
N SER A 5 -10.39 6.50 -2.79
CA SER A 5 -10.06 7.85 -2.32
C SER A 5 -9.31 7.83 -1.01
N LEU A 6 -8.22 8.59 -0.95
CA LEU A 6 -7.45 8.82 0.27
C LEU A 6 -7.38 10.33 0.53
N SER A 7 -7.94 10.76 1.65
CA SER A 7 -7.89 12.15 2.13
C SER A 7 -7.15 12.22 3.46
N LYS A 8 -7.01 13.44 3.99
CA LYS A 8 -6.41 13.69 5.32
C LYS A 8 -7.13 12.98 6.47
N THR A 9 -8.39 12.57 6.28
CA THR A 9 -9.24 12.04 7.36
C THR A 9 -9.76 10.65 7.07
N THR A 10 -9.81 10.24 5.80
CA THR A 10 -10.56 9.04 5.43
C THR A 10 -9.93 8.34 4.24
N PHE A 11 -9.95 7.03 4.29
CA PHE A 11 -9.63 6.16 3.18
C PHE A 11 -10.88 5.40 2.78
N GLN A 12 -11.24 5.38 1.49
CA GLN A 12 -12.49 4.83 1.01
C GLN A 12 -12.33 4.03 -0.28
N ILE A 13 -13.22 3.05 -0.45
CA ILE A 13 -13.46 2.34 -1.71
C ILE A 13 -14.96 2.47 -2.03
N ASN A 14 -15.30 2.97 -3.21
CA ASN A 14 -16.66 3.27 -3.64
C ASN A 14 -17.45 4.07 -2.57
N ASP A 15 -16.81 5.10 -2.03
CA ASP A 15 -17.32 5.98 -0.97
C ASP A 15 -17.58 5.30 0.40
N VAL A 16 -17.25 4.01 0.56
CA VAL A 16 -17.28 3.31 1.83
C VAL A 16 -15.94 3.45 2.55
N ALA A 17 -15.98 4.01 3.77
CA ALA A 17 -14.79 4.18 4.59
C ALA A 17 -14.22 2.83 5.05
N ILE A 18 -12.91 2.70 4.95
CA ILE A 18 -12.16 1.50 5.33
C ILE A 18 -10.94 1.88 6.17
N GLN A 19 -10.57 0.97 7.07
CA GLN A 19 -9.44 1.13 7.95
C GLN A 19 -8.62 -0.16 7.96
N PHE A 20 -7.29 -0.01 7.95
CA PHE A 20 -6.40 -1.14 8.13
C PHE A 20 -6.32 -1.58 9.60
N PRO A 21 -6.18 -2.89 9.86
CA PRO A 21 -6.30 -3.97 8.89
C PRO A 21 -7.76 -4.22 8.46
N ILE A 22 -7.98 -4.52 7.18
CA ILE A 22 -9.33 -4.63 6.61
C ILE A 22 -9.82 -6.07 6.72
N ASP A 23 -11.06 -6.29 7.15
CA ASP A 23 -11.65 -7.63 7.09
C ASP A 23 -11.81 -8.09 5.63
N VAL A 24 -11.36 -9.30 5.29
CA VAL A 24 -11.46 -9.81 3.92
C VAL A 24 -12.92 -9.85 3.43
N ASN A 25 -13.88 -10.07 4.33
CA ASN A 25 -15.30 -10.08 3.97
C ASN A 25 -15.81 -8.67 3.64
N ASN A 26 -15.25 -7.63 4.24
CA ASN A 26 -15.60 -6.25 3.88
C ASN A 26 -15.16 -5.95 2.45
N LEU A 27 -13.94 -6.34 2.06
CA LEU A 27 -13.50 -6.18 0.66
C LEU A 27 -14.32 -7.05 -0.28
N LYS A 28 -14.65 -8.29 0.11
CA LYS A 28 -15.55 -9.15 -0.68
C LYS A 28 -16.90 -8.49 -0.95
N ASN A 29 -17.51 -7.86 0.06
CA ASN A 29 -18.79 -7.18 -0.10
C ASN A 29 -18.69 -5.94 -1.01
N LEU A 30 -17.53 -5.28 -1.06
CA LEU A 30 -17.31 -4.08 -1.87
C LEU A 30 -16.89 -4.38 -3.31
N LEU A 31 -16.13 -5.44 -3.52
CA LEU A 31 -15.45 -5.76 -4.77
C LEU A 31 -15.94 -7.07 -5.42
N GLY A 32 -16.84 -7.80 -4.76
CA GLY A 32 -17.32 -9.09 -5.22
C GLY A 32 -16.40 -10.27 -4.88
N ASP A 33 -16.57 -11.37 -5.61
CA ASP A 33 -15.77 -12.57 -5.41
C ASP A 33 -14.31 -12.37 -5.83
N TYR A 34 -13.44 -13.13 -5.16
CA TYR A 34 -12.00 -13.09 -5.37
C TYR A 34 -11.46 -14.50 -5.62
N ARG A 35 -10.29 -14.54 -6.24
CA ARG A 35 -9.44 -15.73 -6.27
C ARG A 35 -8.52 -15.71 -5.05
N HIS A 36 -8.34 -16.87 -4.42
CA HIS A 36 -7.52 -16.99 -3.22
C HIS A 36 -6.34 -17.94 -3.45
N LEU A 37 -5.14 -17.46 -3.13
CA LEU A 37 -3.92 -18.25 -3.11
C LEU A 37 -3.36 -18.28 -1.68
N LYS A 38 -3.33 -19.47 -1.08
CA LYS A 38 -2.72 -19.68 0.24
C LYS A 38 -1.33 -20.29 0.09
N LYS A 39 -0.33 -19.61 0.65
CA LYS A 39 1.04 -20.11 0.82
C LYS A 39 1.34 -20.30 2.30
N LYS A 40 2.52 -20.83 2.64
CA LYS A 40 2.89 -21.21 4.02
C LYS A 40 2.78 -20.07 5.04
N TYR A 41 3.06 -18.83 4.61
CA TYR A 41 3.15 -17.66 5.50
C TYR A 41 2.25 -16.50 5.10
N ASN A 42 1.49 -16.64 4.00
CA ASN A 42 0.72 -15.54 3.44
C ASN A 42 -0.47 -16.06 2.64
N HIS A 43 -1.50 -15.23 2.62
CA HIS A 43 -2.71 -15.37 1.86
C HIS A 43 -2.77 -14.21 0.88
N THR A 44 -3.05 -14.51 -0.38
CA THR A 44 -3.23 -13.51 -1.43
C THR A 44 -4.63 -13.62 -2.00
N TYR A 45 -5.34 -12.50 -2.06
CA TYR A 45 -6.70 -12.39 -2.55
C TYR A 45 -6.70 -11.49 -3.78
N THR A 46 -7.14 -11.99 -4.92
CA THR A 46 -7.07 -11.26 -6.18
C THR A 46 -8.47 -11.04 -6.75
N TRP A 47 -8.84 -9.78 -6.94
CA TRP A 47 -10.03 -9.37 -7.68
C TRP A 47 -9.63 -9.09 -9.12
N ASP A 48 -9.68 -10.15 -9.94
CA ASP A 48 -9.19 -10.18 -11.31
C ASP A 48 -9.78 -9.06 -12.19
N ASP A 49 -11.07 -8.74 -12.01
CA ASP A 49 -11.79 -7.71 -12.81
C ASP A 49 -11.50 -6.28 -12.35
N HIS A 50 -10.87 -6.12 -11.19
CA HIS A 50 -10.56 -4.83 -10.60
C HIS A 50 -9.08 -4.48 -10.62
N GLY A 51 -8.20 -5.42 -10.95
CA GLY A 51 -6.76 -5.21 -10.85
C GLY A 51 -6.29 -4.99 -9.41
N ILE A 52 -6.96 -5.65 -8.43
CA ILE A 52 -6.64 -5.51 -7.01
C ILE A 52 -6.11 -6.83 -6.47
N ILE A 53 -5.01 -6.74 -5.73
CA ILE A 53 -4.38 -7.87 -5.05
C ILE A 53 -4.18 -7.50 -3.58
N ALA A 54 -4.80 -8.23 -2.67
CA ALA A 54 -4.69 -7.99 -1.22
C ALA A 54 -3.87 -9.09 -0.54
N PHE A 55 -3.11 -8.69 0.48
CA PHE A 55 -2.24 -9.59 1.23
C PHE A 55 -2.69 -9.68 2.68
N SER A 56 -2.74 -10.90 3.19
CA SER A 56 -2.96 -11.21 4.59
C SER A 56 -1.91 -12.18 5.12
N LYS A 57 -1.45 -12.00 6.35
CA LYS A 57 -0.60 -13.00 7.02
C LYS A 57 -1.41 -14.20 7.50
N GLU A 58 -2.57 -13.95 8.08
CA GLU A 58 -3.40 -14.97 8.77
C GLU A 58 -4.67 -15.37 8.00
N GLY A 59 -4.99 -14.69 6.91
CA GLY A 59 -6.11 -15.01 6.01
C GLY A 59 -7.46 -14.38 6.38
N LEU A 60 -7.54 -13.60 7.45
CA LEU A 60 -8.78 -12.90 7.85
C LEU A 60 -8.67 -11.38 7.72
N LYS A 61 -7.46 -10.85 7.90
CA LYS A 61 -7.17 -9.43 8.00
C LYS A 61 -6.18 -9.04 6.93
N ILE A 62 -6.60 -8.18 6.01
CA ILE A 62 -5.76 -7.61 4.97
C ILE A 62 -4.90 -6.50 5.58
N GLU A 63 -3.58 -6.65 5.55
CA GLU A 63 -2.67 -5.60 6.05
C GLU A 63 -2.22 -4.63 4.94
N SER A 64 -2.32 -5.05 3.68
CA SER A 64 -1.97 -4.24 2.52
C SER A 64 -2.70 -4.74 1.28
N PHE A 65 -2.89 -3.87 0.30
CA PHE A 65 -3.30 -4.29 -1.03
C PHE A 65 -2.62 -3.43 -2.10
N MET A 66 -2.54 -3.99 -3.29
CA MET A 66 -1.85 -3.47 -4.45
C MET A 66 -2.83 -3.25 -5.58
N LEU A 67 -2.68 -2.13 -6.29
CA LEU A 67 -3.29 -1.87 -7.58
C LEU A 67 -2.30 -2.33 -8.65
N ASP A 68 -2.65 -3.38 -9.37
CA ASP A 68 -1.83 -3.96 -10.44
C ASP A 68 -2.10 -3.16 -11.72
N LEU A 69 -1.15 -2.34 -12.19
CA LEU A 69 -1.36 -1.48 -13.37
C LEU A 69 -0.95 -2.18 -14.66
N GLU A 70 -0.25 -3.30 -14.55
CA GLU A 70 0.28 -4.06 -15.67
C GLU A 70 -0.07 -5.53 -15.52
N PHE A 71 0.00 -6.27 -16.62
CA PHE A 71 -0.14 -7.71 -16.55
C PHE A 71 1.12 -8.32 -15.93
N GLY A 72 1.03 -8.73 -14.67
CA GLY A 72 2.09 -9.51 -14.06
C GLY A 72 2.08 -10.98 -14.52
N ASN A 73 3.25 -11.63 -14.44
CA ASN A 73 3.44 -13.02 -14.89
C ASN A 73 3.28 -14.06 -13.77
N TYR A 74 2.94 -13.64 -12.56
CA TYR A 74 2.83 -14.53 -11.41
C TYR A 74 1.41 -15.04 -11.22
N ASP A 75 1.30 -16.19 -10.55
CA ASP A 75 0.02 -16.84 -10.26
C ASP A 75 -0.96 -15.97 -9.46
N TYR A 76 -0.47 -14.99 -8.70
CA TYR A 76 -1.30 -14.06 -7.92
C TYR A 76 -1.65 -12.77 -8.64
N CYS A 77 -1.03 -12.48 -9.80
CA CYS A 77 -1.29 -11.27 -10.58
C CYS A 77 -2.74 -11.25 -11.06
N SER A 78 -3.29 -10.05 -11.23
CA SER A 78 -4.66 -9.91 -11.71
C SER A 78 -4.72 -10.23 -13.20
N LYS A 79 -5.88 -10.73 -13.65
CA LYS A 79 -6.13 -10.94 -15.08
C LYS A 79 -6.41 -9.65 -15.85
N ASN A 80 -6.68 -8.54 -15.17
CA ASN A 80 -6.87 -7.24 -15.80
C ASN A 80 -6.11 -6.19 -15.00
N PRO A 81 -5.52 -5.18 -15.66
CA PRO A 81 -4.95 -4.04 -14.96
C PRO A 81 -6.05 -3.22 -14.28
N PHE A 82 -5.68 -2.54 -13.20
CA PHE A 82 -6.53 -1.60 -12.52
C PHE A 82 -6.96 -0.49 -13.49
N SER A 83 -8.28 -0.33 -13.61
CA SER A 83 -8.92 0.65 -14.50
C SER A 83 -9.85 1.61 -13.75
N GLY A 84 -9.78 1.59 -12.42
CA GLY A 84 -10.52 2.50 -11.57
C GLY A 84 -9.88 3.88 -11.45
N GLU A 85 -10.52 4.74 -10.67
CA GLU A 85 -9.97 6.03 -10.28
C GLU A 85 -9.30 5.92 -8.90
N PHE A 86 -8.17 6.59 -8.73
CA PHE A 86 -7.58 6.82 -7.42
C PHE A 86 -7.42 8.32 -7.18
N ILE A 87 -8.24 8.85 -6.26
CA ILE A 87 -8.20 10.23 -5.81
C ILE A 87 -7.36 10.36 -4.53
N PHE A 88 -6.31 11.17 -4.56
CA PHE A 88 -5.42 11.47 -3.45
C PHE A 88 -5.51 12.96 -3.07
N ASP A 89 -5.96 13.25 -1.85
CA ASP A 89 -6.21 14.60 -1.31
C ASP A 89 -7.02 15.50 -2.27
N GLY A 90 -8.01 14.92 -2.96
CA GLY A 90 -8.89 15.61 -3.91
C GLY A 90 -8.36 15.71 -5.35
N HIS A 91 -7.20 15.13 -5.64
CA HIS A 91 -6.60 15.11 -6.98
C HIS A 91 -6.51 13.68 -7.53
N GLU A 92 -6.54 13.50 -8.84
CA GLU A 92 -6.15 12.22 -9.45
C GLU A 92 -4.68 11.90 -9.06
N LEU A 93 -4.41 10.65 -8.67
CA LEU A 93 -3.15 10.25 -8.06
C LEU A 93 -1.94 10.47 -8.97
N PHE A 94 -2.01 10.09 -10.25
CA PHE A 94 -0.86 10.22 -11.14
C PHE A 94 -0.56 11.69 -11.48
N ASP A 95 -1.58 12.53 -11.61
CA ASP A 95 -1.40 13.96 -11.75
C ASP A 95 -0.80 14.56 -10.48
N PHE A 96 -1.31 14.19 -9.30
CA PHE A 96 -0.69 14.59 -8.03
C PHE A 96 0.78 14.14 -7.97
N TYR A 97 1.08 12.90 -8.37
CA TYR A 97 2.43 12.35 -8.41
C TYR A 97 3.38 13.17 -9.28
N LYS A 98 2.97 13.51 -10.51
CA LYS A 98 3.81 14.29 -11.46
C LYS A 98 4.25 15.63 -10.86
N PHE A 99 3.36 16.34 -10.17
CA PHE A 99 3.64 17.66 -9.61
C PHE A 99 4.24 17.67 -8.20
N ASN A 100 4.21 16.53 -7.48
CA ASN A 100 4.59 16.46 -6.07
C ASN A 100 5.68 15.42 -5.77
N LYS A 101 6.51 15.04 -6.75
CA LYS A 101 7.59 14.03 -6.55
C LYS A 101 8.52 14.35 -5.37
N ASN A 102 8.73 15.63 -5.06
CA ASN A 102 9.54 16.08 -3.93
C ASN A 102 8.92 15.79 -2.55
N LYS A 103 7.63 15.44 -2.48
CA LYS A 103 6.93 15.05 -1.23
C LYS A 103 6.99 13.54 -0.95
N LEU A 104 7.56 12.75 -1.85
CA LEU A 104 7.70 11.31 -1.67
C LEU A 104 8.70 11.02 -0.54
N VAL A 105 8.32 10.11 0.35
CA VAL A 105 9.14 9.64 1.47
C VAL A 105 9.63 8.23 1.17
N LYS A 106 10.91 7.95 1.45
CA LYS A 106 11.46 6.59 1.33
C LYS A 106 10.99 5.73 2.49
N LEU A 107 10.40 4.57 2.18
CA LEU A 107 9.91 3.64 3.21
C LEU A 107 11.03 2.78 3.81
N PHE A 108 12.10 2.52 3.05
CA PHE A 108 13.24 1.72 3.49
C PHE A 108 14.54 2.13 2.78
N LYS A 109 15.67 1.64 3.30
CA LYS A 109 16.97 1.85 2.67
C LYS A 109 17.02 1.11 1.33
N GLY A 110 17.24 1.84 0.24
CA GLY A 110 17.22 1.29 -1.12
C GLY A 110 15.92 1.58 -1.88
N ASP A 111 14.92 2.18 -1.22
CA ASP A 111 13.71 2.66 -1.91
C ASP A 111 14.07 3.74 -2.94
N GLY A 112 13.83 3.41 -4.21
CA GLY A 112 14.11 4.25 -5.37
C GLY A 112 12.92 5.06 -5.86
N SER A 113 11.70 4.72 -5.43
CA SER A 113 10.46 5.32 -5.91
C SER A 113 9.82 6.25 -4.88
N GLY A 114 9.81 5.84 -3.61
CA GLY A 114 9.16 6.55 -2.50
C GLY A 114 7.64 6.42 -2.49
N ALA A 115 7.04 6.84 -1.39
CA ALA A 115 5.61 6.80 -1.13
C ALA A 115 5.05 8.16 -0.73
N PHE A 116 3.78 8.40 -1.03
CA PHE A 116 3.04 9.45 -0.34
C PHE A 116 2.48 8.91 0.98
N ILE A 117 2.58 9.70 2.04
CA ILE A 117 2.02 9.37 3.35
C ILE A 117 0.86 10.31 3.63
N LEU A 118 -0.32 9.76 3.87
CA LEU A 118 -1.51 10.53 4.24
C LEU A 118 -2.40 9.71 5.16
N ASN A 119 -2.89 10.31 6.24
CA ASN A 119 -3.80 9.66 7.20
C ASN A 119 -3.29 8.29 7.71
N GLY A 120 -1.98 8.20 8.01
CA GLY A 120 -1.37 6.94 8.48
C GLY A 120 -1.34 5.82 7.44
N ILE A 121 -1.48 6.14 6.15
CA ILE A 121 -1.42 5.20 5.04
C ILE A 121 -0.28 5.61 4.10
N SER A 122 0.49 4.62 3.65
CA SER A 122 1.47 4.79 2.59
C SER A 122 0.88 4.37 1.25
N VAL A 123 1.09 5.21 0.24
CA VAL A 123 0.84 4.92 -1.18
C VAL A 123 2.19 4.86 -1.87
N TRP A 124 2.74 3.66 -2.00
CA TRP A 124 4.07 3.39 -2.54
C TRP A 124 3.98 2.99 -4.01
N PHE A 125 4.94 3.45 -4.82
CA PHE A 125 4.91 3.25 -6.27
C PHE A 125 5.94 2.20 -6.66
N ASN A 126 5.50 1.02 -7.10
CA ASN A 126 6.39 0.03 -7.69
C ASN A 126 6.83 0.50 -9.07
N LYS A 127 8.12 0.35 -9.36
CA LYS A 127 8.69 0.74 -10.65
C LYS A 127 9.56 -0.35 -11.25
N GLU A 128 9.39 -0.53 -12.54
CA GLU A 128 10.27 -1.32 -13.42
C GLU A 128 10.64 -0.42 -14.61
N ASP A 129 11.93 -0.31 -14.92
CA ASP A 129 12.44 0.53 -16.02
C ASP A 129 11.85 1.95 -16.05
N ASP A 130 11.80 2.60 -14.89
CA ASP A 130 11.22 3.95 -14.65
C ASP A 130 9.71 4.10 -14.89
N LYS A 131 9.01 3.02 -15.25
CA LYS A 131 7.55 2.97 -15.39
C LYS A 131 6.91 2.50 -14.08
N ILE A 132 5.80 3.15 -13.68
CA ILE A 132 5.04 2.71 -12.50
C ILE A 132 4.20 1.50 -12.92
N THR A 133 4.50 0.33 -12.35
CA THR A 133 3.85 -0.94 -12.68
C THR A 133 2.76 -1.33 -11.69
N ALA A 134 2.85 -0.83 -10.46
CA ALA A 134 1.84 -1.07 -9.43
C ALA A 134 1.86 0.01 -8.34
N ILE A 135 0.79 0.08 -7.56
CA ILE A 135 0.67 0.96 -6.40
C ILE A 135 0.35 0.11 -5.18
N ASP A 136 1.23 0.11 -4.18
CA ASP A 136 1.02 -0.54 -2.89
C ASP A 136 0.39 0.43 -1.88
N ILE A 137 -0.67 -0.02 -1.21
CA ILE A 137 -1.43 0.75 -0.24
C ILE A 137 -1.47 -0.05 1.07
N SER A 138 -0.91 0.53 2.12
CA SER A 138 -0.80 -0.13 3.42
C SER A 138 -0.85 0.86 4.57
N ALA A 139 -1.16 0.36 5.77
CA ALA A 139 -0.90 1.12 6.99
C ALA A 139 0.58 1.53 7.05
N PHE A 140 0.82 2.78 7.42
CA PHE A 140 2.16 3.34 7.62
C PHE A 140 2.38 3.57 9.11
N GLU A 141 3.27 2.77 9.69
CA GLU A 141 3.80 3.03 11.02
C GLU A 141 5.08 3.85 10.88
N GLU A 142 5.03 5.10 11.34
CA GLU A 142 6.24 5.93 11.41
C GLU A 142 7.21 5.27 12.39
N LYS A 143 8.32 4.73 11.85
CA LYS A 143 9.40 4.25 12.71
C LYS A 143 9.94 5.46 13.47
N ILE A 144 9.58 5.56 14.75
CA ILE A 144 10.20 6.51 15.68
C ILE A 144 11.71 6.28 15.56
N LYS A 145 12.42 7.26 14.98
CA LYS A 145 13.88 7.22 15.00
C LYS A 145 14.26 7.33 16.47
N GLU A 146 14.72 6.23 17.06
CA GLU A 146 15.33 6.30 18.38
C GLU A 146 16.38 7.42 18.33
N PRO A 147 16.35 8.37 19.28
CA PRO A 147 17.36 9.40 19.33
C PRO A 147 18.71 8.71 19.38
N ARG A 148 19.60 9.04 18.43
CA ARG A 148 20.98 8.57 18.47
C ARG A 148 21.57 9.14 19.75
N LEU A 149 21.70 8.31 20.79
CA LEU A 149 22.40 8.70 22.00
C LEU A 149 23.79 9.20 21.58
N PRO A 150 24.23 10.38 22.07
CA PRO A 150 25.57 10.88 21.78
C PRO A 150 26.60 9.80 22.14
N ILE A 151 27.62 9.64 21.31
CA ILE A 151 28.63 8.58 21.41
C ILE A 151 29.26 8.52 22.83
N GLU A 152 29.34 9.66 23.51
CA GLU A 152 29.86 9.79 24.87
C GLU A 152 29.12 8.95 25.92
N TRP A 153 27.83 8.65 25.72
CA TRP A 153 27.03 7.88 26.68
C TRP A 153 27.23 6.35 26.56
N ARG A 154 27.80 5.85 25.47
CA ARG A 154 28.07 4.40 25.30
C ARG A 154 29.27 3.91 26.12
N LEU A 155 30.14 4.82 26.57
CA LEU A 155 31.34 4.46 27.34
C LEU A 155 31.04 4.30 28.84
N PHE A 156 29.92 4.84 29.33
CA PHE A 156 29.55 4.76 30.75
C PHE A 156 28.75 3.50 31.11
N SER A 157 28.12 2.81 30.15
CA SER A 157 27.29 1.62 30.42
C SER A 157 28.06 0.30 30.45
N LEU A 158 29.40 0.31 30.37
CA LEU A 158 30.27 -0.88 30.42
C LEU A 158 31.12 -0.97 31.69
N ARG A 159 30.80 -0.17 32.71
CA ARG A 159 31.44 -0.26 34.02
C ARG A 159 30.38 -0.30 35.13
N TYR A 160 29.64 -1.40 35.26
CA TYR A 160 29.17 -1.97 36.54
C TYR A 160 28.82 -3.43 36.30
#